data_AF-A0A2A4KTS9-F1
#
_entry.id   AF-A0A2A4KTS9-F1
#
_cell.length_a   1.000
_cell.length_b   1.000
_cell.length_c   1.000
_cell.angle_alpha   90.00
_cell.angle_beta   90.00
_cell.angle_gamma   90.00
#
_symmetry.space_group_name_H-M   'P 1'
#
loop_
_entity.id
_entity.type
_entity.pdbx_description
1 polymer ?
#
loop_
_entity_poly.entity_id
_entity_poly.type
_entity_poly.pdbx_seq_one_letter_code
_entity_poly.pdbx_strand_id
1 'polypeptide(L)'
;MPTTYPTSLPAVPENRWDAEKLADRGIERPAEGRPVAVADFALDAGTAEQAELRLLAYIDRAYEDDLRGATATAAEESAPGRWRVTLRVPGEF
;
A
#
# COMPACT_ATOMS: atom_id res chain seq x y z
N MET A 1 -11.08 -5.43 6.33
CA MET A 1 -11.60 -4.24 5.62
C MET A 1 -10.37 -3.49 5.11
N PRO A 2 -10.37 -2.93 3.89
CA PRO A 2 -9.21 -2.20 3.36
C PRO A 2 -9.00 -0.89 4.12
N THR A 3 -7.76 -0.55 4.43
CA THR A 3 -7.41 0.76 5.00
C THR A 3 -7.26 1.78 3.87
N THR A 4 -8.11 2.80 3.92
CA THR A 4 -8.07 3.94 2.99
C THR A 4 -7.00 4.94 3.44
N TYR A 5 -6.34 5.57 2.47
CA TYR A 5 -5.37 6.64 2.68
C TYR A 5 -5.90 7.71 3.66
N PRO A 6 -5.34 7.81 4.88
CA PRO A 6 -5.78 8.78 5.88
C PRO A 6 -5.12 10.14 5.65
N THR A 7 -5.74 11.20 6.16
CA THR A 7 -5.17 12.57 6.14
C THR A 7 -3.91 12.73 7.01
N SER A 8 -3.70 11.80 7.96
CA SER A 8 -2.49 11.72 8.78
C SER A 8 -1.94 10.30 8.73
N LEU A 9 -0.76 10.15 8.13
CA LEU A 9 -0.01 8.90 8.10
C LEU A 9 0.92 8.80 9.32
N PRO A 10 1.21 7.58 9.80
CA PRO A 10 2.20 7.41 10.86
C PRO A 10 3.59 7.79 10.36
N ALA A 11 4.37 8.46 11.20
CA ALA A 11 5.79 8.63 10.94
C ALA A 11 6.48 7.26 11.01
N VAL A 12 6.98 6.78 9.88
CA VAL A 12 7.76 5.53 9.81
C VAL A 12 9.25 5.90 9.79
N PRO A 13 10.06 5.39 10.73
CA PRO A 13 11.50 5.60 10.72
C PRO A 13 12.13 5.13 9.40
N GLU A 14 13.16 5.84 8.92
CA GLU A 14 13.81 5.54 7.64
C GLU A 14 14.38 4.12 7.52
N ASN A 15 14.72 3.50 8.64
CA ASN A 15 15.24 2.14 8.74
C ASN A 15 14.17 1.07 8.97
N ARG A 16 12.88 1.41 8.83
CA ARG A 16 11.73 0.51 9.09
C ARG A 16 10.78 0.43 7.90
N TRP A 17 11.16 1.02 6.77
CA TRP A 17 10.30 1.02 5.60
C TRP A 17 10.14 -0.37 5.01
N ASP A 18 11.22 -1.17 4.98
CA ASP A 18 11.31 -2.60 4.59
C ASP A 18 10.22 -3.09 3.61
N ALA A 19 9.81 -2.23 2.68
CA ALA A 19 8.70 -2.45 1.79
C ALA A 19 9.27 -2.93 0.46
N GLU A 20 9.22 -4.24 0.27
CA GLU A 20 9.68 -4.89 -0.93
C GLU A 20 8.50 -5.05 -1.90
N LYS A 21 8.61 -4.49 -3.10
CA LYS A 21 7.63 -4.73 -4.17
C LYS A 21 7.78 -6.17 -4.64
N LEU A 22 6.77 -7.00 -4.41
CA LEU A 22 6.75 -8.40 -4.83
C LEU A 22 6.33 -8.54 -6.29
N ALA A 23 5.27 -7.84 -6.68
CA ALA A 23 4.69 -7.95 -8.00
C ALA A 23 3.94 -6.67 -8.39
N ASP A 24 4.04 -6.32 -9.67
CA ASP A 24 3.09 -5.41 -10.30
C ASP A 24 1.90 -6.23 -10.81
N ARG A 25 0.69 -5.90 -10.36
CA ARG A 25 -0.53 -6.60 -10.79
C ARG A 25 -1.17 -5.91 -12.01
N GLY A 26 -0.60 -4.82 -12.48
CA GLY A 26 -1.11 -4.02 -13.59
C GLY A 26 -2.14 -2.98 -13.16
N ILE A 27 -2.88 -2.47 -14.15
CA ILE A 27 -3.87 -1.41 -13.96
C ILE A 27 -5.27 -2.02 -14.13
N GLU A 28 -6.06 -2.00 -13.06
CA GLU A 28 -7.48 -2.31 -13.09
C GLU A 28 -8.25 -1.12 -13.69
N ARG A 29 -9.10 -1.38 -14.68
CA ARG A 29 -10.00 -0.38 -15.28
C ARG A 29 -11.43 -0.70 -14.88
N PRO A 30 -11.95 -0.13 -13.78
CA PRO A 30 -13.33 -0.36 -13.38
C PRO A 30 -14.29 0.23 -14.44
N ALA A 31 -15.48 -0.36 -14.56
CA ALA A 31 -16.51 0.13 -15.50
C ALA A 31 -16.97 1.57 -15.19
N GLU A 32 -16.86 1.98 -13.92
CA GLU A 32 -17.07 3.34 -13.45
C GLU A 32 -15.89 3.76 -12.55
N GLY A 33 -15.33 4.94 -12.77
CA GLY A 33 -14.22 5.49 -11.97
C GLY A 33 -12.91 5.65 -12.74
N ARG A 34 -11.84 6.01 -12.02
CA ARG A 34 -10.49 6.16 -12.57
C ARG A 34 -9.79 4.80 -12.65
N PRO A 35 -8.83 4.61 -13.57
CA PRO A 35 -7.94 3.45 -13.55
C PRO A 35 -7.21 3.34 -12.20
N VAL A 36 -7.01 2.11 -11.74
CA VAL A 36 -6.39 1.81 -10.45
C VAL A 36 -5.15 0.96 -10.70
N ALA A 37 -3.97 1.49 -10.41
CA ALA A 37 -2.76 0.69 -10.40
C ALA A 37 -2.75 -0.22 -9.17
N VAL A 38 -2.44 -1.49 -9.38
CA VAL A 38 -2.42 -2.52 -8.34
C VAL A 38 -1.04 -3.12 -8.26
N ALA A 39 -0.50 -3.21 -7.05
CA ALA A 39 0.79 -3.83 -6.79
C ALA A 39 0.79 -4.55 -5.44
N ASP A 40 1.54 -5.63 -5.35
CA ASP A 40 1.74 -6.38 -4.12
C ASP A 40 3.09 -6.03 -3.52
N PHE A 41 3.10 -5.74 -2.23
CA PHE A 41 4.27 -5.46 -1.43
C PHE A 41 4.37 -6.43 -0.26
N ALA A 42 5.58 -6.69 0.19
CA ALA A 42 5.84 -7.32 1.47
C ALA A 42 6.52 -6.31 2.39
N LEU A 43 6.03 -6.17 3.61
CA LEU A 43 6.68 -5.34 4.61
C LEU A 43 6.55 -5.89 6.02
N ASP A 44 7.52 -5.54 6.85
CA ASP A 44 7.54 -5.97 8.24
C ASP A 44 6.59 -5.14 9.08
N ALA A 45 5.71 -5.81 9.83
CA ALA A 45 4.73 -5.19 10.70
C ALA A 45 4.28 -6.16 11.81
N GLY A 46 3.93 -5.61 12.96
CA GLY A 46 3.39 -6.40 14.07
C GLY A 46 1.92 -6.80 13.87
N THR A 47 1.20 -6.10 13.00
CA THR A 47 -0.21 -6.38 12.68
C THR A 47 -0.54 -6.04 11.24
N ALA A 48 -1.62 -6.63 10.72
CA ALA A 48 -2.17 -6.32 9.39
C ALA A 48 -2.42 -4.82 9.18
N GLU A 49 -3.12 -4.16 10.12
CA GLU A 49 -3.40 -2.71 10.05
C GLU A 49 -2.12 -1.88 10.04
N GLN A 50 -1.11 -2.28 10.84
CA GLN A 50 0.17 -1.59 10.85
C GLN A 50 0.90 -1.74 9.49
N ALA A 51 0.80 -2.91 8.85
CA ALA A 51 1.33 -3.14 7.52
C ALA A 51 0.64 -2.25 6.49
N GLU A 52 -0.69 -2.15 6.52
CA GLU A 52 -1.43 -1.29 5.60
C GLU A 52 -1.03 0.18 5.73
N LEU A 53 -1.00 0.71 6.95
CA LEU A 53 -0.62 2.10 7.21
C LEU A 53 0.83 2.41 6.84
N ARG A 54 1.76 1.48 7.12
CA ARG A 54 3.16 1.65 6.73
C ARG A 54 3.34 1.65 5.23
N LEU A 55 2.61 0.81 4.50
CA LEU A 55 2.67 0.81 3.04
C LEU A 55 2.16 2.12 2.47
N LEU A 56 1.04 2.65 2.98
CA LEU A 56 0.51 3.95 2.55
C LEU A 56 1.51 5.09 2.83
N ALA A 57 2.18 5.05 3.99
CA ALA A 57 3.23 6.02 4.30
C ALA A 57 4.47 5.87 3.41
N TYR A 58 4.79 4.64 2.98
CA TYR A 58 5.95 4.36 2.13
C TYR A 58 5.74 4.98 0.76
N ILE A 59 4.55 4.78 0.19
CA ILE A 59 4.23 5.35 -1.12
C ILE A 59 4.07 6.87 -1.08
N ASP A 60 3.54 7.45 0.00
CA ASP A 60 3.50 8.92 0.20
C ASP A 60 4.90 9.53 0.14
N ARG A 61 5.87 8.84 0.72
CA ARG A 61 7.27 9.25 0.65
C ARG A 61 7.89 8.98 -0.72
N ALA A 62 7.62 7.81 -1.31
CA ALA A 62 8.35 7.29 -2.47
C ALA A 62 7.79 7.74 -3.83
N TYR A 63 6.51 8.13 -3.89
CA TYR A 63 5.82 8.55 -5.10
C TYR A 63 5.26 9.95 -4.90
N GLU A 64 5.63 10.88 -5.79
CA GLU A 64 5.15 12.28 -5.78
C GLU A 64 3.75 12.45 -6.41
N ASP A 65 3.05 11.34 -6.70
CA ASP A 65 1.75 11.31 -7.36
C ASP A 65 0.58 11.63 -6.41
N ASP A 66 -0.59 11.94 -6.98
CA ASP A 66 -1.83 12.13 -6.21
C ASP A 66 -2.31 10.78 -5.66
N LEU A 67 -1.91 10.45 -4.43
CA LEU A 67 -2.31 9.22 -3.73
C LEU A 67 -3.71 9.28 -3.11
N ARG A 68 -4.51 10.31 -3.45
CA ARG A 68 -5.84 10.50 -2.88
C ARG A 68 -6.76 9.36 -3.31
N GLY A 69 -7.23 8.60 -2.34
CA GLY A 69 -8.05 7.41 -2.58
C GLY A 69 -7.25 6.13 -2.77
N ALA A 70 -5.93 6.16 -2.56
CA ALA A 70 -5.14 4.94 -2.44
C ALA A 70 -5.68 4.08 -1.28
N THR A 71 -5.67 2.77 -1.46
CA THR A 71 -6.05 1.81 -0.43
C THR A 71 -4.99 0.73 -0.31
N ALA A 72 -4.69 0.34 0.92
CA ALA A 72 -3.82 -0.79 1.21
C ALA A 72 -4.66 -1.89 1.88
N THR A 73 -4.38 -3.13 1.52
CA THR A 73 -5.07 -4.30 2.08
C THR A 73 -4.04 -5.36 2.41
N ALA A 74 -3.85 -5.66 3.69
CA ALA A 74 -3.06 -6.80 4.14
C ALA A 74 -3.84 -8.07 3.80
N ALA A 75 -3.25 -8.92 2.98
CA ALA A 75 -3.84 -10.19 2.57
C ALA A 75 -3.57 -11.27 3.64
N GLU A 76 -2.29 -11.57 3.86
CA GLU A 76 -1.86 -12.61 4.79
C GLU A 76 -0.42 -12.36 5.26
N GLU A 77 -0.08 -12.94 6.41
CA GLU A 77 1.30 -12.97 6.90
C GLU A 77 2.10 -13.98 6.07
N SER A 78 3.06 -13.50 5.26
CA SER A 78 3.91 -14.36 4.43
C SER A 78 5.03 -15.03 5.23
N ALA A 79 5.45 -14.41 6.35
CA ALA A 79 6.38 -14.97 7.32
C ALA A 79 6.17 -14.27 8.68
N PRO A 80 6.57 -14.85 9.82
CA PRO A 80 6.37 -14.23 11.14
C PRO A 80 6.82 -12.77 11.19
N GLY A 81 5.87 -11.84 11.36
CA GLY A 81 6.15 -10.40 11.37
C GLY A 81 6.31 -9.72 10.01
N ARG A 82 6.09 -10.44 8.91
CA ARG A 82 6.15 -9.94 7.53
C ARG A 82 4.84 -10.18 6.78
N TRP A 83 4.21 -9.09 6.37
CA TRP A 83 2.87 -9.08 5.79
C TRP A 83 2.91 -8.80 4.30
N ARG A 84 2.10 -9.56 3.55
CA ARG A 84 1.80 -9.23 2.16
C ARG A 84 0.64 -8.25 2.12
N VAL A 85 0.87 -7.11 1.50
CA VAL A 85 -0.10 -6.03 1.39
C VAL A 85 -0.29 -5.66 -0.07
N THR A 86 -1.53 -5.71 -0.53
CA THR A 86 -1.91 -5.25 -1.86
C THR A 86 -2.24 -3.77 -1.79
N LEU A 87 -1.51 -2.98 -2.57
CA LEU A 87 -1.76 -1.57 -2.79
C LEU A 87 -2.64 -1.36 -4.01
N ARG A 88 -3.56 -0.40 -3.92
CA ARG A 88 -4.38 0.10 -5.01
C ARG A 88 -4.31 1.62 -5.03
N VAL A 89 -3.83 2.21 -6.12
CA VAL A 89 -3.72 3.66 -6.27
C VAL A 89 -4.56 4.11 -7.47
N PRO A 90 -5.62 4.91 -7.28
CA PRO A 90 -6.35 5.51 -8.39
C PRO A 90 -5.50 6.61 -9.03
N GLY A 91 -5.42 6.64 -10.36
CA GLY A 91 -4.57 7.60 -11.07
C GLY A 91 -4.88 7.70 -12.56
N GLU A 92 -4.33 8.73 -13.20
CA GLU A 92 -4.36 8.89 -14.67
C GLU A 92 -3.09 8.23 -15.23
N PHE A 93 -3.19 6.95 -15.60
CA PHE A 93 -2.11 6.12 -16.15
C PHE A 93 -2.23 5.95 -17.66
#